data_AF-A0AAT9QNF5-F1
#
_entry.id   AF-A0AAT9QNF5-F1
#
_cell.length_a   1.000
_cell.length_b   1.000
_cell.length_c   1.000
_cell.angle_alpha   90.00
_cell.angle_beta   90.00
_cell.angle_gamma   90.00
#
_symmetry.space_group_name_H-M   'P 1'
#
loop_
_entity.id
_entity.type
_entity.pdbx_description
1 polymer ?
#
loop_
_entity_poly.entity_id
_entity_poly.type
_entity_poly.pdbx_seq_one_letter_code
_entity_poly.pdbx_strand_id
1 'polypeptide(L)'
;MGIATTWLIYKIIRRNHAAAPALLGGLIYATTPVVVLMSRYNNPEPLMGLLTVAATYFVVRALESNRWSWFLLAGTALGLGFMAKQIQAFLPIPAFVLAIVLCGTGTIRSRINRLMGSLGALIVSGGWWLIVVDLIPAGSRPYVGGSATNSMLELTIDYNGLARFLRFNTNPETGAAPNSEDLPASSYDGGLSRLFNANFAPEGAWLLFTALTCTLALVMLWRQSGHASKAKTGLMTVSVAWLATAYTVLSFMGTMTHTYYVFSLAAPIALVIAMGVALMWRLRGRLIPRVMGVVLLLGTGYVTTRIFEYSDGWGIWPVSAIAITLLASAGWLLAASRIQVRITNVLIVLVLIWGPLATDTITLSTPHFGTNPLSGPVSNNPGTLSAHLDAARRGDPPLARQLGFGAEPSPEVTALLQNARESEWSAATYTAQNAAQYELSSQRPVIALGGWLGTDPAPTLDQFKSLVSSKRIAYFIWQQTIVDGIPLGRDAASITEWVRSNFKGENVDGVTIYNLRG
;
A
#
# COMPACT_ATOMS: atom_id res chain seq x y z
N MET A 1 -3.49 -10.10 9.63
CA MET A 1 -3.32 -8.68 10.05
C MET A 1 -4.58 -7.86 9.83
N GLY A 2 -5.19 -7.86 8.63
CA GLY A 2 -6.44 -7.14 8.35
C GLY A 2 -7.55 -7.36 9.39
N ILE A 3 -7.84 -8.61 9.76
CA ILE A 3 -8.84 -8.95 10.81
C ILE A 3 -8.55 -8.26 12.15
N ALA A 4 -7.29 -8.26 12.60
CA ALA A 4 -6.90 -7.63 13.85
C ALA A 4 -7.04 -6.10 13.79
N THR A 5 -6.69 -5.49 12.64
CA THR A 5 -6.87 -4.06 12.42
C THR A 5 -8.34 -3.67 12.39
N THR A 6 -9.21 -4.45 11.72
CA THR A 6 -10.67 -4.29 11.74
C THR A 6 -11.23 -4.29 13.17
N TRP A 7 -10.85 -5.29 13.97
CA TRP A 7 -11.24 -5.36 15.37
C TRP A 7 -10.76 -4.15 16.16
N LEU A 8 -9.55 -3.69 15.90
CA LEU A 8 -8.98 -2.55 16.61
C LEU A 8 -9.66 -1.23 16.24
N ILE A 9 -10.01 -1.01 14.97
CA ILE A 9 -10.86 0.11 14.54
C ILE A 9 -12.20 0.10 15.29
N TYR A 10 -12.86 -1.06 15.36
CA TYR A 10 -14.07 -1.23 16.18
C TYR A 10 -13.82 -0.83 17.63
N LYS A 11 -12.75 -1.32 18.27
CA LYS A 11 -12.42 -1.03 19.67
C LYS A 11 -12.13 0.45 19.92
N ILE A 12 -11.42 1.12 18.99
CA ILE A 12 -11.12 2.55 19.05
C ILE A 12 -12.42 3.36 19.06
N ILE A 13 -13.31 3.11 18.11
CA ILE A 13 -14.58 3.85 18.03
C ILE A 13 -15.48 3.51 19.21
N ARG A 14 -15.64 2.21 19.52
CA ARG A 14 -16.53 1.71 20.59
C ARG A 14 -16.18 2.26 21.97
N ARG A 15 -14.92 2.67 22.18
CA ARG A 15 -14.45 3.24 23.44
C ARG A 15 -15.25 4.48 23.85
N ASN A 16 -15.54 5.35 22.89
CA ASN A 16 -16.19 6.63 23.14
C ASN A 16 -17.50 6.82 22.35
N HIS A 17 -17.88 5.88 21.50
CA HIS A 17 -19.11 5.89 20.72
C HIS A 17 -19.94 4.60 20.92
N ALA A 18 -21.20 4.64 20.49
CA ALA A 18 -22.10 3.50 20.55
C ALA A 18 -21.62 2.34 19.64
N ALA A 19 -22.23 1.16 19.81
CA ALA A 19 -21.85 -0.02 19.03
C ALA A 19 -22.08 0.15 17.52
N ALA A 20 -23.18 0.78 17.11
CA ALA A 20 -23.51 0.96 15.69
C ALA A 20 -22.42 1.68 14.87
N PRO A 21 -21.94 2.90 15.23
CA PRO A 21 -20.84 3.53 14.51
C PRO A 21 -19.54 2.72 14.59
N ALA A 22 -19.28 2.02 15.69
CA ALA A 22 -18.09 1.18 15.80
C ALA A 22 -18.12 -0.02 14.84
N LEU A 23 -19.28 -0.68 14.71
CA LEU A 23 -19.49 -1.76 13.75
C LEU A 23 -19.37 -1.25 12.32
N LEU A 24 -19.94 -0.08 12.03
CA LEU A 24 -19.82 0.56 10.72
C LEU A 24 -18.36 0.85 10.36
N GLY A 25 -17.56 1.41 11.27
CA GLY A 25 -16.14 1.68 11.01
C GLY A 25 -15.33 0.40 10.78
N GLY A 26 -15.58 -0.65 11.58
CA GLY A 26 -14.97 -1.96 11.35
C GLY A 26 -15.36 -2.53 9.98
N LEU A 27 -16.64 -2.48 9.61
CA LEU A 27 -17.15 -2.95 8.34
C LEU A 27 -16.51 -2.21 7.16
N ILE A 28 -16.47 -0.88 7.21
CA ILE A 28 -15.84 -0.05 6.16
C ILE A 28 -14.38 -0.45 5.94
N TYR A 29 -13.60 -0.58 7.03
CA TYR A 29 -12.21 -0.99 6.91
C TYR A 29 -12.09 -2.41 6.32
N ALA A 30 -12.93 -3.34 6.78
CA ALA A 30 -12.91 -4.74 6.37
C ALA A 30 -13.30 -4.96 4.90
N THR A 31 -14.14 -4.09 4.34
CA THR A 31 -14.58 -4.15 2.94
C THR A 31 -13.89 -3.13 2.06
N THR A 32 -12.84 -2.43 2.54
CA THR A 32 -12.11 -1.51 1.66
C THR A 32 -11.27 -2.33 0.68
N PRO A 33 -11.34 -2.12 -0.64
CA PRO A 33 -10.78 -3.07 -1.60
C PRO A 33 -9.27 -3.33 -1.44
N VAL A 34 -8.49 -2.24 -1.31
CA VAL A 34 -7.05 -2.37 -1.06
C VAL A 34 -6.74 -3.11 0.25
N VAL A 35 -7.62 -3.07 1.26
CA VAL A 35 -7.42 -3.81 2.52
C VAL A 35 -7.62 -5.31 2.31
N VAL A 36 -8.64 -5.70 1.53
CA VAL A 36 -8.89 -7.11 1.17
C VAL A 36 -7.76 -7.65 0.32
N LEU A 37 -7.34 -6.90 -0.70
CA LEU A 37 -6.22 -7.24 -1.57
C LEU A 37 -4.93 -7.43 -0.77
N MET A 38 -4.49 -6.40 -0.03
CA MET A 38 -3.23 -6.46 0.71
C MET A 38 -3.25 -7.50 1.82
N SER A 39 -4.41 -7.80 2.42
CA SER A 39 -4.50 -8.85 3.45
C SER A 39 -4.27 -10.27 2.91
N ARG A 40 -4.31 -10.46 1.59
CA ARG A 40 -4.04 -11.73 0.89
C ARG A 40 -2.74 -11.70 0.08
N TYR A 41 -2.00 -10.59 0.15
CA TYR A 41 -0.76 -10.40 -0.58
C TYR A 41 0.41 -10.30 0.39
N ASN A 42 1.56 -10.89 0.05
CA ASN A 42 2.74 -10.83 0.90
C ASN A 42 3.46 -9.48 0.72
N ASN A 43 2.97 -8.46 1.42
CA ASN A 43 3.49 -7.09 1.36
C ASN A 43 3.46 -6.45 2.76
N PRO A 44 4.36 -5.49 3.09
CA PRO A 44 4.38 -4.80 4.38
C PRO A 44 3.14 -3.97 4.79
N GLU A 45 2.20 -3.60 3.91
CA GLU A 45 1.07 -2.72 4.28
C GLU A 45 0.23 -3.24 5.43
N PRO A 46 -0.20 -4.51 5.48
CA PRO A 46 -1.04 -4.99 6.56
C PRO A 46 -0.36 -4.91 7.93
N LEU A 47 0.96 -5.10 7.99
CA LEU A 47 1.73 -4.98 9.24
C LEU A 47 1.86 -3.52 9.65
N MET A 48 2.26 -2.66 8.71
CA MET A 48 2.34 -1.21 8.92
C MET A 48 0.98 -0.66 9.38
N GLY A 49 -0.11 -1.06 8.73
CA GLY A 49 -1.48 -0.66 9.06
C GLY A 49 -1.90 -1.07 10.46
N LEU A 50 -1.66 -2.32 10.84
CA LEU A 50 -1.95 -2.82 12.17
C LEU A 50 -1.20 -2.02 13.24
N LEU A 51 0.09 -1.77 13.04
CA LEU A 51 0.93 -1.02 13.97
C LEU A 51 0.53 0.45 14.06
N THR A 52 0.12 1.05 12.94
CA THR A 52 -0.36 2.43 12.88
C THR A 52 -1.71 2.61 13.60
N VAL A 53 -2.62 1.66 13.44
CA VAL A 53 -3.90 1.66 14.17
C VAL A 53 -3.69 1.30 15.65
N ALA A 54 -2.71 0.46 15.99
CA ALA A 54 -2.27 0.22 17.37
C ALA A 54 -1.75 1.51 18.02
N ALA A 55 -0.90 2.26 17.33
CA ALA A 55 -0.46 3.58 17.78
C ALA A 55 -1.67 4.52 18.00
N THR A 56 -2.64 4.51 17.09
CA THR A 56 -3.89 5.29 17.24
C THR A 56 -4.65 4.90 18.51
N TYR A 57 -4.81 3.61 18.78
CA TYR A 57 -5.43 3.12 20.01
C TYR A 57 -4.67 3.63 21.25
N PHE A 58 -3.34 3.53 21.27
CA PHE A 58 -2.53 4.03 22.39
C PHE A 58 -2.61 5.55 22.55
N VAL A 59 -2.65 6.31 21.45
CA VAL A 59 -2.88 7.76 21.49
C VAL A 59 -4.24 8.10 22.10
N VAL A 60 -5.31 7.37 21.76
CA VAL A 60 -6.62 7.55 22.41
C VAL A 60 -6.55 7.28 23.93
N ARG A 61 -5.79 6.26 24.36
CA ARG A 61 -5.56 5.99 25.79
C ARG A 61 -4.72 7.08 26.46
N ALA A 62 -3.74 7.63 25.74
CA ALA A 62 -2.88 8.71 26.19
C ALA A 62 -3.70 10.00 26.41
N LEU A 63 -4.62 10.33 25.49
CA LEU A 63 -5.53 11.48 25.60
C LEU A 63 -6.34 11.46 26.90
N GLU A 64 -6.83 10.28 27.30
CA GLU A 64 -7.71 10.11 28.47
C GLU A 64 -6.96 10.13 29.80
N SER A 65 -5.73 9.61 29.85
CA SER A 65 -5.06 9.29 31.12
C SER A 65 -3.73 9.98 31.33
N ASN A 66 -3.12 10.53 30.28
CA ASN A 66 -1.80 11.15 30.32
C ASN A 66 -0.72 10.27 31.01
N ARG A 67 -0.83 8.94 30.90
CA ARG A 67 0.13 7.98 31.46
C ARG A 67 1.28 7.73 30.48
N TRP A 68 2.52 7.72 30.96
CA TRP A 68 3.72 7.49 30.15
C TRP A 68 3.64 6.22 29.31
N SER A 69 3.12 5.13 29.88
CA SER A 69 3.01 3.83 29.18
C SER A 69 2.34 3.94 27.82
N TRP A 70 1.27 4.74 27.68
CA TRP A 70 0.55 4.87 26.42
C TRP A 70 1.33 5.66 25.37
N PHE A 71 2.10 6.66 25.79
CA PHE A 71 2.96 7.40 24.88
C PHE A 71 4.14 6.55 24.41
N LEU A 72 4.77 5.81 25.33
CA LEU A 72 5.85 4.90 24.98
C LEU A 72 5.35 3.80 24.04
N LEU A 73 4.20 3.18 24.31
CA LEU A 73 3.59 2.19 23.42
C LEU A 73 3.22 2.76 22.05
N ALA A 74 2.71 4.00 21.99
CA ALA A 74 2.44 4.68 20.71
C ALA A 74 3.73 4.90 19.90
N GLY A 75 4.78 5.39 20.55
CA GLY A 75 6.11 5.57 19.95
C GLY A 75 6.69 4.24 19.45
N THR A 76 6.68 3.22 20.30
CA THR A 76 7.17 1.88 19.94
C THR A 76 6.41 1.29 18.76
N ALA A 77 5.08 1.39 18.76
CA ALA A 77 4.25 0.90 17.65
C ALA A 77 4.56 1.63 16.33
N LEU A 78 4.78 2.95 16.36
CA LEU A 78 5.21 3.70 15.18
C LEU A 78 6.62 3.34 14.72
N GLY A 79 7.57 3.13 15.65
CA GLY A 79 8.92 2.70 15.29
C GLY A 79 8.95 1.28 14.68
N LEU A 80 8.12 0.37 15.18
CA LEU A 80 7.92 -0.94 14.54
C LEU A 80 7.20 -0.79 13.19
N GLY A 81 6.24 0.13 13.07
CA GLY A 81 5.58 0.44 11.80
C GLY A 81 6.57 0.96 10.76
N PHE A 82 7.54 1.76 11.21
CA PHE A 82 8.67 2.22 10.40
C PHE A 82 9.61 1.08 10.00
N MET A 83 9.84 0.09 10.86
CA MET A 83 10.58 -1.12 10.43
C MET A 83 9.81 -1.92 9.38
N ALA A 84 8.48 -1.97 9.48
CA ALA A 84 7.65 -2.64 8.49
C ALA A 84 7.64 -1.89 7.14
N LYS A 85 7.47 -0.56 7.15
CA LYS A 85 7.29 0.21 5.91
C LYS A 85 7.79 1.67 5.96
N GLN A 86 8.94 1.89 6.57
CA GLN A 86 9.69 3.15 6.60
C GLN A 86 8.79 4.37 6.90
N ILE A 87 9.08 5.50 6.27
CA ILE A 87 8.46 6.81 6.55
C ILE A 87 6.94 6.81 6.26
N GLN A 88 6.42 5.87 5.48
CA GLN A 88 4.98 5.76 5.23
C GLN A 88 4.18 5.54 6.53
N ALA A 89 4.77 4.87 7.53
CA ALA A 89 4.16 4.67 8.85
C ALA A 89 3.97 5.99 9.64
N PHE A 90 4.62 7.09 9.22
CA PHE A 90 4.60 8.37 9.92
C PHE A 90 3.48 9.32 9.48
N LEU A 91 2.68 8.95 8.48
CA LEU A 91 1.51 9.71 8.03
C LEU A 91 0.52 10.16 9.14
N PRO A 92 0.28 9.40 10.24
CA PRO A 92 -0.62 9.86 11.30
C PRO A 92 0.04 10.76 12.35
N ILE A 93 1.37 10.91 12.36
CA ILE A 93 2.09 11.66 13.40
C ILE A 93 1.55 13.10 13.56
N PRO A 94 1.32 13.87 12.47
CA PRO A 94 0.74 15.22 12.61
C PRO A 94 -0.61 15.20 13.35
N ALA A 95 -1.45 14.20 13.06
CA ALA A 95 -2.76 14.04 13.68
C ALA A 95 -2.65 13.68 15.17
N PHE A 96 -1.71 12.80 15.53
CA PHE A 96 -1.47 12.40 16.91
C PHE A 96 -0.95 13.56 17.76
N VAL A 97 0.03 14.31 17.25
CA VAL A 97 0.59 15.49 17.93
C VAL A 97 -0.50 16.53 18.13
N LEU A 98 -1.25 16.86 17.07
CA LEU A 98 -2.34 17.84 17.12
C LEU A 98 -3.40 17.46 18.17
N ALA A 99 -3.87 16.20 18.15
CA ALA A 99 -4.88 15.73 19.09
C ALA A 99 -4.37 15.74 20.54
N ILE A 100 -3.13 15.32 20.79
CA ILE A 100 -2.53 15.32 22.13
C ILE A 100 -2.40 16.75 22.66
N VAL A 101 -1.86 17.66 21.85
CA VAL A 101 -1.66 19.06 22.24
C VAL A 101 -3.00 19.74 22.55
N LEU A 102 -4.02 19.55 21.71
CA LEU A 102 -5.30 20.23 21.86
C LEU A 102 -6.24 19.55 22.87
N CYS A 103 -6.32 18.22 22.85
CA CYS A 103 -7.37 17.47 23.54
C CYS A 103 -6.86 16.58 24.68
N GLY A 104 -5.53 16.49 24.90
CA GLY A 104 -4.96 15.63 25.93
C GLY A 104 -5.34 16.03 27.36
N THR A 105 -5.17 15.09 28.29
CA THR A 105 -5.28 15.34 29.74
C THR A 105 -3.95 15.87 30.29
N GLY A 106 -3.97 16.66 31.37
CA GLY A 106 -2.76 17.25 32.00
C GLY A 106 -2.31 18.59 31.41
N THR A 107 -1.20 19.14 31.88
CA THR A 107 -0.65 20.43 31.40
C THR A 107 0.04 20.30 30.05
N ILE A 108 0.16 21.38 29.28
CA ILE A 108 0.83 21.36 27.97
C ILE A 108 2.28 20.87 28.08
N ARG A 109 3.03 21.34 29.08
CA ARG A 109 4.40 20.89 29.39
C ARG A 109 4.46 19.39 29.65
N SER A 110 3.51 18.86 30.42
CA SER A 110 3.42 17.43 30.71
C SER A 110 3.20 16.59 29.45
N ARG A 111 2.40 17.07 28.51
CA ARG A 111 2.11 16.42 27.23
C ARG A 111 3.33 16.46 26.30
N ILE A 112 4.01 17.61 26.20
CA ILE A 112 5.23 17.77 25.41
C ILE A 112 6.32 16.81 25.91
N ASN A 113 6.56 16.74 27.21
CA ASN A 113 7.55 15.81 27.77
C ASN A 113 7.25 14.34 27.40
N ARG A 114 5.97 13.97 27.34
CA ARG A 114 5.56 12.60 26.95
C ARG A 114 5.64 12.36 25.46
N LEU A 115 5.37 13.37 24.63
CA LEU A 115 5.64 13.31 23.20
C LEU A 115 7.14 13.11 22.93
N MET A 116 8.02 13.76 23.68
CA MET A 116 9.47 13.50 23.60
C MET A 116 9.82 12.07 23.99
N GLY A 117 9.19 11.51 25.02
CA GLY A 117 9.35 10.09 25.33
C GLY A 117 8.84 9.15 24.23
N SER A 118 7.70 9.48 23.61
CA SER A 118 7.19 8.75 22.45
C SER A 118 8.17 8.80 21.27
N LEU A 119 8.80 9.96 21.04
CA LEU A 119 9.83 10.11 20.01
C LEU A 119 11.06 9.24 20.33
N GLY A 120 11.53 9.25 21.58
CA GLY A 120 12.62 8.38 22.02
C GLY A 120 12.29 6.89 21.83
N ALA A 121 11.08 6.47 22.21
CA ALA A 121 10.63 5.10 22.01
C ALA A 121 10.56 4.69 20.53
N LEU A 122 10.11 5.60 19.65
CA LEU A 122 10.10 5.41 18.20
C LEU A 122 11.51 5.25 17.64
N ILE A 123 12.46 6.10 18.03
CA ILE A 123 13.85 6.03 17.57
C ILE A 123 14.50 4.73 18.03
N VAL A 124 14.31 4.32 19.28
CA VAL A 124 14.90 3.07 19.79
C VAL A 124 14.31 1.85 19.09
N SER A 125 12.98 1.78 18.91
CA SER A 125 12.36 0.60 18.29
C SER A 125 12.49 0.56 16.77
N GLY A 126 12.63 1.72 16.11
CA GLY A 126 12.70 1.83 14.65
C GLY A 126 14.10 2.07 14.08
N GLY A 127 15.00 2.70 14.83
CA GLY A 127 16.31 3.13 14.30
C GLY A 127 17.43 2.11 14.46
N TRP A 128 17.31 1.17 15.41
CA TRP A 128 18.41 0.30 15.80
C TRP A 128 18.94 -0.57 14.64
N TRP A 129 18.06 -1.13 13.80
CA TRP A 129 18.47 -2.01 12.71
C TRP A 129 19.23 -1.26 11.61
N LEU A 130 18.79 -0.05 11.27
CA LEU A 130 19.49 0.82 10.31
C LEU A 130 20.92 1.09 10.78
N ILE A 131 21.07 1.40 12.08
CA ILE A 131 22.36 1.69 12.71
C ILE A 131 23.25 0.44 12.68
N VAL A 132 22.72 -0.74 13.04
CA VAL A 132 23.50 -1.99 13.03
C VAL A 132 24.01 -2.31 11.62
N VAL A 133 23.17 -2.19 10.59
CA VAL A 133 23.58 -2.44 9.20
C VAL A 133 24.69 -1.48 8.78
N ASP A 134 24.52 -0.18 9.02
CA ASP A 134 25.49 0.82 8.57
C ASP A 134 26.80 0.80 9.39
N LEU A 135 26.79 0.26 10.61
CA LEU A 135 27.99 0.03 11.42
C LEU A 135 28.80 -1.19 11.00
N ILE A 136 28.19 -2.18 10.35
CA ILE A 136 28.92 -3.33 9.82
C ILE A 136 29.69 -2.88 8.57
N PRO A 137 31.01 -3.13 8.48
CA PRO A 137 31.81 -2.72 7.32
C PRO A 137 31.20 -3.18 6.00
N ALA A 138 31.18 -2.30 5.00
CA ALA A 138 30.50 -2.54 3.72
C ALA A 138 30.92 -3.84 3.00
N GLY A 139 32.20 -4.24 3.12
CA GLY A 139 32.72 -5.49 2.55
C GLY A 139 32.36 -6.76 3.34
N SER A 140 31.74 -6.62 4.51
CA SER A 140 31.37 -7.71 5.43
C SER A 140 29.86 -7.89 5.56
N ARG A 141 29.06 -7.25 4.69
CA ARG A 141 27.61 -7.37 4.65
C ARG A 141 27.09 -7.38 3.21
N PRO A 142 25.86 -7.85 2.96
CA PRO A 142 25.20 -7.67 1.68
C PRO A 142 25.06 -6.19 1.30
N TYR A 143 25.02 -5.92 0.00
CA TYR A 143 24.76 -4.59 -0.53
C TYR A 143 23.33 -4.15 -0.20
N VAL A 144 23.18 -2.89 0.22
CA VAL A 144 21.89 -2.25 0.45
C VAL A 144 21.36 -1.72 -0.88
N GLY A 145 20.61 -2.57 -1.58
CA GLY A 145 19.98 -2.23 -2.86
C GLY A 145 19.08 -1.01 -2.76
N GLY A 146 19.04 -0.19 -3.83
CA GLY A 146 18.31 1.08 -3.85
C GLY A 146 19.00 2.24 -3.12
N SER A 147 20.24 2.05 -2.67
CA SER A 147 21.14 3.14 -2.22
C SER A 147 22.29 3.32 -3.20
N ALA A 148 22.86 4.53 -3.26
CA ALA A 148 24.04 4.86 -4.04
C ALA A 148 25.33 4.56 -3.27
N THR A 149 25.34 4.71 -1.94
CA THR A 149 26.56 4.53 -1.11
C THR A 149 26.55 3.26 -0.25
N ASN A 150 25.70 2.28 -0.56
CA ASN A 150 25.55 1.06 0.25
C ASN A 150 25.11 1.38 1.70
N SER A 151 24.23 2.36 1.90
CA SER A 151 23.76 2.79 3.23
C SER A 151 22.26 2.62 3.37
N MET A 152 21.87 2.03 4.51
CA MET A 152 20.48 1.85 4.89
C MET A 152 19.84 3.18 5.31
N LEU A 153 20.60 4.06 5.98
CA LEU A 153 20.12 5.40 6.30
C LEU A 153 19.85 6.23 5.03
N GLU A 154 20.74 6.18 4.05
CA GLU A 154 20.55 6.82 2.75
C GLU A 154 19.31 6.26 2.04
N LEU A 155 19.18 4.94 1.94
CA LEU A 155 17.99 4.29 1.35
C LEU A 155 16.69 4.77 2.01
N THR A 156 16.68 4.89 3.34
CA THR A 156 15.52 5.33 4.11
C THR A 156 15.15 6.79 3.85
N ILE A 157 16.14 7.70 3.87
CA ILE A 157 15.89 9.15 3.78
C ILE A 157 15.65 9.58 2.33
N ASP A 158 16.42 9.03 1.39
CA ASP A 158 16.34 9.40 -0.02
C ASP A 158 15.31 8.55 -0.77
N TYR A 159 15.69 7.34 -1.20
CA TYR A 159 14.85 6.49 -2.07
C TYR A 159 13.46 6.18 -1.49
N ASN A 160 13.38 5.84 -0.19
CA ASN A 160 12.11 5.58 0.51
C ASN A 160 11.49 6.83 1.14
N GLY A 161 12.15 7.98 1.04
CA GLY A 161 11.73 9.25 1.62
C GLY A 161 11.58 10.33 0.55
N LEU A 162 12.58 11.21 0.44
CA LEU A 162 12.55 12.41 -0.42
C LEU A 162 12.25 12.07 -1.88
N ALA A 163 12.88 11.02 -2.43
CA ALA A 163 12.69 10.60 -3.81
C ALA A 163 11.21 10.30 -4.14
N ARG A 164 10.42 9.84 -3.16
CA ARG A 164 8.98 9.58 -3.37
C ARG A 164 8.20 10.84 -3.73
N PHE A 165 8.68 12.02 -3.34
CA PHE A 165 8.05 13.30 -3.66
C PHE A 165 8.61 13.95 -4.93
N LEU A 166 9.72 13.42 -5.46
CA LEU A 166 10.32 13.89 -6.70
C LEU A 166 9.66 13.25 -7.91
N ARG A 167 9.73 13.96 -9.04
CA ARG A 167 9.22 13.48 -10.33
C ARG A 167 10.40 12.99 -11.16
N PHE A 168 10.42 11.70 -11.41
CA PHE A 168 11.39 11.06 -12.30
C PHE A 168 10.70 10.69 -13.62
N ASN A 169 11.47 10.73 -14.71
CA ASN A 169 11.00 10.32 -16.04
C ASN A 169 10.92 8.79 -16.20
N THR A 170 11.29 8.02 -15.18
CA THR A 170 11.18 6.56 -15.13
C THR A 170 9.95 6.17 -14.32
N ASN A 171 9.15 5.22 -14.84
CA ASN A 171 7.96 4.72 -14.14
C ASN A 171 8.25 3.36 -13.48
N PRO A 172 8.50 3.30 -12.16
CA PRO A 172 8.70 2.04 -11.47
C PRO A 172 7.43 1.16 -11.40
N GLU A 173 6.25 1.69 -11.71
CA GLU A 173 4.98 0.93 -11.70
C GLU A 173 4.88 -0.08 -12.84
N THR A 174 5.54 0.17 -13.97
CA THR A 174 5.46 -0.67 -15.18
C THR A 174 6.77 -1.37 -15.51
N GLY A 175 7.85 -1.09 -14.77
CA GLY A 175 9.20 -1.55 -15.11
C GLY A 175 9.72 -0.96 -16.42
N ALA A 176 9.11 0.10 -16.96
CA ALA A 176 9.50 0.65 -18.26
C ALA A 176 10.84 1.39 -18.22
N ALA A 177 11.67 1.16 -19.25
CA ALA A 177 12.90 1.92 -19.47
C ALA A 177 12.58 3.38 -19.86
N PRO A 178 13.44 4.36 -19.52
CA PRO A 178 13.22 5.79 -19.81
C PRO A 178 13.12 6.15 -21.31
N ASN A 179 13.42 5.22 -22.22
CA ASN A 179 13.52 5.47 -23.67
C ASN A 179 12.49 4.70 -24.52
N SER A 180 11.44 4.13 -23.95
CA SER A 180 10.35 3.60 -24.78
C SER A 180 9.52 4.76 -25.35
N GLU A 181 9.77 5.13 -26.60
CA GLU A 181 9.00 6.14 -27.34
C GLU A 181 7.48 5.82 -27.39
N ASP A 182 7.11 4.56 -27.16
CA ASP A 182 5.73 4.05 -27.21
C ASP A 182 4.94 4.15 -25.89
N LEU A 183 5.57 4.52 -24.79
CA LEU A 183 4.84 4.77 -23.54
C LEU A 183 4.62 6.28 -23.43
N PRO A 184 3.35 6.78 -23.43
CA PRO A 184 3.12 8.16 -23.05
C PRO A 184 3.74 8.32 -21.66
N ALA A 185 4.83 9.09 -21.58
CA ALA A 185 5.51 9.41 -20.33
C ALA A 185 4.42 9.64 -19.31
N SER A 186 4.31 8.75 -18.31
CA SER A 186 3.15 8.68 -17.43
C SER A 186 2.90 10.10 -16.91
N SER A 187 1.91 10.75 -17.50
CA SER A 187 1.76 12.19 -17.35
C SER A 187 1.42 12.39 -15.89
N TYR A 188 2.29 13.12 -15.19
CA TYR A 188 2.18 13.29 -13.76
C TYR A 188 0.73 13.67 -13.41
N ASP A 189 0.05 12.78 -12.69
CA ASP A 189 -1.39 12.85 -12.42
C ASP A 189 -1.70 13.43 -11.05
N GLY A 190 -0.68 14.00 -10.38
CA GLY A 190 -0.80 14.52 -9.03
C GLY A 190 -1.66 15.77 -8.94
N GLY A 191 -2.41 15.83 -7.85
CA GLY A 191 -3.40 16.85 -7.57
C GLY A 191 -4.51 16.28 -6.69
N LEU A 192 -5.44 17.13 -6.27
CA LEU A 192 -6.58 16.72 -5.45
C LEU A 192 -7.47 15.68 -6.16
N SER A 193 -7.53 15.72 -7.49
CA SER A 193 -8.31 14.76 -8.29
C SER A 193 -7.62 13.40 -8.50
N ARG A 194 -6.32 13.25 -8.19
CA ARG A 194 -5.53 12.05 -8.48
C ARG A 194 -6.23 10.77 -8.04
N LEU A 195 -6.69 10.75 -6.79
CA LEU A 195 -7.26 9.54 -6.19
C LEU A 195 -8.62 9.16 -6.80
N PHE A 196 -9.26 10.05 -7.55
CA PHE A 196 -10.53 9.77 -8.24
C PHE A 196 -10.34 9.25 -9.66
N ASN A 197 -9.10 9.13 -10.17
CA ASN A 197 -8.86 8.61 -11.51
C ASN A 197 -8.95 7.08 -11.58
N ALA A 198 -8.93 6.53 -12.79
CA ALA A 198 -9.09 5.10 -13.03
C ALA A 198 -8.00 4.20 -12.40
N ASN A 199 -6.83 4.75 -12.05
CA ASN A 199 -5.73 3.98 -11.45
C ASN A 199 -5.93 3.81 -9.93
N PHE A 200 -6.36 4.86 -9.24
CA PHE A 200 -6.48 4.85 -7.77
C PHE A 200 -7.90 4.61 -7.27
N ALA A 201 -8.91 4.97 -8.05
CA ALA A 201 -10.28 4.99 -7.56
C ALA A 201 -10.83 3.60 -7.18
N PRO A 202 -10.62 2.54 -7.98
CA PRO A 202 -11.03 1.18 -7.64
C PRO A 202 -10.43 0.64 -6.33
N GLU A 203 -9.21 1.09 -5.97
CA GLU A 203 -8.51 0.64 -4.76
C GLU A 203 -9.10 1.22 -3.46
N GLY A 204 -9.53 2.48 -3.48
CA GLY A 204 -9.87 3.17 -2.22
C GLY A 204 -10.71 4.44 -2.31
N ALA A 205 -11.07 4.94 -3.50
CA ALA A 205 -11.80 6.20 -3.62
C ALA A 205 -13.33 6.08 -3.55
N TRP A 206 -13.87 4.86 -3.59
CA TRP A 206 -15.31 4.58 -3.41
C TRP A 206 -15.96 5.38 -2.28
N LEU A 207 -15.22 5.54 -1.18
CA LEU A 207 -15.67 6.21 0.04
C LEU A 207 -14.98 7.55 0.30
N LEU A 208 -14.14 8.04 -0.60
CA LEU A 208 -13.37 9.26 -0.38
C LEU A 208 -14.27 10.50 -0.36
N PHE A 209 -15.22 10.61 -1.30
CA PHE A 209 -16.23 11.68 -1.27
C PHE A 209 -17.06 11.67 0.02
N THR A 210 -17.47 10.47 0.46
CA THR A 210 -18.17 10.26 1.73
C THR A 210 -17.33 10.75 2.91
N ALA A 211 -16.04 10.40 2.94
CA ALA A 211 -15.11 10.78 4.00
C ALA A 211 -14.87 12.28 4.04
N LEU A 212 -14.74 12.95 2.89
CA LEU A 212 -14.62 14.40 2.80
C LEU A 212 -15.89 15.11 3.29
N THR A 213 -17.07 14.62 2.90
CA THR A 213 -18.36 15.16 3.36
C THR A 213 -18.55 14.94 4.87
N CYS A 214 -18.17 13.76 5.37
CA CYS A 214 -18.18 13.45 6.81
C CYS A 214 -17.17 14.31 7.57
N THR A 215 -16.00 14.60 7.00
CA THR A 215 -15.01 15.52 7.59
C THR A 215 -15.61 16.91 7.76
N LEU A 216 -16.25 17.44 6.71
CA LEU A 216 -16.94 18.73 6.77
C LEU A 216 -18.06 18.71 7.83
N ALA A 217 -18.87 17.65 7.88
CA ALA A 217 -19.92 17.48 8.87
C ALA A 217 -19.37 17.44 10.29
N LEU A 218 -18.28 16.71 10.52
CA LEU A 218 -17.61 16.65 11.81
C LEU A 218 -17.14 18.06 12.19
N VAL A 219 -16.39 18.77 11.34
CA VAL A 219 -15.88 20.12 11.67
C VAL A 219 -17.01 21.11 11.96
N MET A 220 -18.07 21.15 11.14
CA MET A 220 -19.14 22.14 11.26
C MET A 220 -20.13 21.83 12.39
N LEU A 221 -20.44 20.55 12.61
CA LEU A 221 -21.54 20.12 13.49
C LEU A 221 -21.03 19.55 14.82
N TRP A 222 -19.72 19.38 15.04
CA TRP A 222 -19.18 18.74 16.24
C TRP A 222 -19.70 19.37 17.54
N ARG A 223 -19.71 20.70 17.59
CA ARG A 223 -20.19 21.46 18.77
C ARG A 223 -21.67 21.21 19.06
N GLN A 224 -22.45 20.86 18.03
CA GLN A 224 -23.87 20.55 18.14
C GLN A 224 -24.14 19.12 18.63
N SER A 225 -23.11 18.29 18.82
CA SER A 225 -23.27 16.92 19.33
C SER A 225 -23.75 16.85 20.79
N GLY A 226 -23.63 17.96 21.53
CA GLY A 226 -24.09 18.14 22.93
C GLY A 226 -23.40 17.26 23.98
N HIS A 227 -22.50 16.35 23.58
CA HIS A 227 -21.89 15.33 24.44
C HIS A 227 -20.42 15.04 24.04
N ALA A 228 -19.72 16.05 23.50
CA ALA A 228 -18.32 15.92 23.09
C ALA A 228 -17.40 16.03 24.31
N SER A 229 -16.96 14.88 24.84
CA SER A 229 -15.84 14.85 25.79
C SER A 229 -14.53 15.17 25.06
N LYS A 230 -13.50 15.60 25.81
CA LYS A 230 -12.15 15.79 25.25
C LYS A 230 -11.63 14.56 24.50
N ALA A 231 -11.92 13.35 25.00
CA ALA A 231 -11.55 12.10 24.36
C ALA A 231 -12.24 11.90 23.00
N LYS A 232 -13.56 12.17 22.91
CA LYS A 232 -14.29 12.13 21.64
C LYS A 232 -13.75 13.15 20.65
N THR A 233 -13.52 14.39 21.12
CA THR A 233 -12.97 15.46 20.28
C THR A 233 -11.57 15.08 19.80
N GLY A 234 -10.74 14.51 20.66
CA GLY A 234 -9.42 14.03 20.30
C GLY A 234 -9.45 12.92 19.24
N LEU A 235 -10.36 11.94 19.34
CA LEU A 235 -10.53 10.92 18.30
C LEU A 235 -11.01 11.54 16.98
N MET A 236 -11.95 12.48 17.02
CA MET A 236 -12.38 13.24 15.84
C MET A 236 -11.20 13.99 15.21
N THR A 237 -10.38 14.69 16.00
CA THR A 237 -9.18 15.39 15.55
C THR A 237 -8.17 14.45 14.91
N VAL A 238 -7.86 13.30 15.55
CA VAL A 238 -6.97 12.29 14.96
C VAL A 238 -7.50 11.83 13.61
N SER A 239 -8.79 11.51 13.53
CA SER A 239 -9.38 10.92 12.32
C SER A 239 -9.36 11.91 11.14
N VAL A 240 -9.76 13.16 11.39
CA VAL A 240 -9.79 14.23 10.37
C VAL A 240 -8.39 14.64 9.94
N ALA A 241 -7.49 14.89 10.90
CA ALA A 241 -6.13 15.33 10.57
C ALA A 241 -5.33 14.21 9.89
N TRP A 242 -5.52 12.95 10.28
CA TRP A 242 -4.86 11.83 9.63
C TRP A 242 -5.37 11.65 8.20
N LEU A 243 -6.70 11.73 7.98
CA LEU A 243 -7.26 11.71 6.64
C LEU A 243 -6.65 12.82 5.78
N ALA A 244 -6.59 14.04 6.31
CA ALA A 244 -6.02 15.19 5.60
C ALA A 244 -4.54 14.96 5.23
N THR A 245 -3.70 14.52 6.18
CA THR A 245 -2.29 14.24 5.90
C THR A 245 -2.11 13.15 4.85
N ALA A 246 -2.80 12.02 5.01
CA ALA A 246 -2.69 10.91 4.06
C ALA A 246 -3.22 11.28 2.67
N TYR A 247 -4.35 12.00 2.61
CA TYR A 247 -4.93 12.46 1.36
C TYR A 247 -4.00 13.42 0.63
N THR A 248 -3.49 14.45 1.32
CA THR A 248 -2.55 15.42 0.72
C THR A 248 -1.28 14.73 0.24
N VAL A 249 -0.65 13.88 1.06
CA VAL A 249 0.59 13.21 0.65
C VAL A 249 0.37 12.35 -0.60
N LEU A 250 -0.66 11.51 -0.62
CA LEU A 250 -0.92 10.63 -1.78
C LEU A 250 -1.34 11.40 -3.03
N SER A 251 -2.11 12.47 -2.87
CA SER A 251 -2.50 13.36 -3.97
C SER A 251 -1.31 14.04 -4.65
N PHE A 252 -0.25 14.39 -3.91
CA PHE A 252 0.87 15.18 -4.41
C PHE A 252 2.21 14.44 -4.46
N MET A 253 2.25 13.16 -4.11
CA MET A 253 3.44 12.33 -4.23
C MET A 253 3.89 12.24 -5.71
N GLY A 254 5.20 12.08 -5.92
CA GLY A 254 5.84 12.06 -7.22
C GLY A 254 5.53 10.81 -8.06
N THR A 255 6.43 10.42 -8.94
CA THR A 255 6.18 9.33 -9.92
C THR A 255 6.48 7.93 -9.38
N MET A 256 7.11 7.81 -8.20
CA MET A 256 7.38 6.51 -7.54
C MET A 256 6.20 6.02 -6.69
N THR A 257 4.99 6.08 -7.24
CA THR A 257 3.78 5.62 -6.57
C THR A 257 3.52 4.15 -6.82
N HIS A 258 2.72 3.56 -5.94
CA HIS A 258 1.97 2.35 -6.25
C HIS A 258 0.53 2.60 -5.81
N THR A 259 -0.42 2.06 -6.55
CA THR A 259 -1.85 2.30 -6.29
C THR A 259 -2.25 1.78 -4.91
N TYR A 260 -1.67 0.65 -4.46
CA TYR A 260 -1.91 0.09 -3.13
C TYR A 260 -1.47 1.00 -1.96
N TYR A 261 -0.72 2.08 -2.19
CA TYR A 261 -0.42 3.05 -1.13
C TYR A 261 -1.65 3.72 -0.53
N VAL A 262 -2.78 3.75 -1.26
CA VAL A 262 -4.08 4.21 -0.75
C VAL A 262 -4.59 3.38 0.43
N PHE A 263 -3.98 2.22 0.72
CA PHE A 263 -4.17 1.49 1.97
C PHE A 263 -4.05 2.40 3.21
N SER A 264 -3.18 3.41 3.15
CA SER A 264 -2.97 4.37 4.26
C SER A 264 -4.20 5.25 4.55
N LEU A 265 -5.16 5.34 3.61
CA LEU A 265 -6.41 6.07 3.78
C LEU A 265 -7.51 5.23 4.44
N ALA A 266 -7.43 3.90 4.38
CA ALA A 266 -8.52 3.01 4.79
C ALA A 266 -8.93 3.22 6.25
N ALA A 267 -7.96 3.27 7.16
CA ALA A 267 -8.22 3.49 8.59
C ALA A 267 -8.82 4.87 8.90
N PRO A 268 -8.24 6.01 8.46
CA PRO A 268 -8.84 7.31 8.74
C PRO A 268 -10.20 7.50 8.05
N ILE A 269 -10.41 6.97 6.83
CA ILE A 269 -11.72 6.94 6.16
C ILE A 269 -12.76 6.21 7.03
N ALA A 270 -12.42 5.01 7.51
CA ALA A 270 -13.31 4.23 8.37
C ALA A 270 -13.72 4.97 9.65
N LEU A 271 -12.77 5.63 10.31
CA LEU A 271 -13.02 6.41 11.52
C LEU A 271 -13.92 7.64 11.22
N VAL A 272 -13.59 8.41 10.18
CA VAL A 272 -14.31 9.63 9.80
C VAL A 272 -15.74 9.32 9.38
N ILE A 273 -15.96 8.33 8.51
CA ILE A 273 -17.31 8.00 8.02
C ILE A 273 -18.18 7.48 9.16
N ALA A 274 -17.65 6.58 9.99
CA ALA A 274 -18.39 6.04 11.13
C ALA A 274 -18.90 7.13 12.08
N MET A 275 -18.05 8.11 12.40
CA MET A 275 -18.44 9.22 13.27
C MET A 275 -19.32 10.25 12.56
N GLY A 276 -19.00 10.60 11.32
CA GLY A 276 -19.70 11.63 10.54
C GLY A 276 -21.14 11.23 10.19
N VAL A 277 -21.34 10.00 9.69
CA VAL A 277 -22.68 9.47 9.38
C VAL A 277 -23.52 9.40 10.65
N ALA A 278 -22.96 8.91 11.77
CA ALA A 278 -23.68 8.84 13.03
C ALA A 278 -24.06 10.23 13.59
N LEU A 279 -23.17 11.22 13.45
CA LEU A 279 -23.45 12.60 13.85
C LEU A 279 -24.57 13.20 13.01
N MET A 280 -24.49 13.08 11.68
CA MET A 280 -25.52 13.59 10.77
C MET A 280 -26.85 12.89 10.98
N TRP A 281 -26.86 11.56 11.18
CA TRP A 281 -28.07 10.80 11.44
C TRP A 281 -28.75 11.25 12.74
N ARG A 282 -27.98 11.46 13.81
CA ARG A 282 -28.50 11.97 15.08
C ARG A 282 -29.13 13.36 14.93
N LEU A 283 -28.55 14.20 14.09
CA LEU A 283 -29.00 15.58 13.87
C LEU A 283 -29.95 15.72 12.66
N ARG A 284 -30.39 14.61 12.04
CA ARG A 284 -31.15 14.59 10.77
C ARG A 284 -32.48 15.36 10.77
N GLY A 285 -33.01 15.68 11.95
CA GLY A 285 -34.20 16.54 12.08
C GLY A 285 -33.94 18.00 11.71
N ARG A 286 -32.68 18.43 11.64
CA ARG A 286 -32.28 19.80 11.24
C ARG A 286 -31.99 19.85 9.74
N LEU A 287 -32.24 21.00 9.12
CA LEU A 287 -32.08 21.19 7.68
C LEU A 287 -30.66 20.85 7.19
N ILE A 288 -29.62 21.41 7.83
CA ILE A 288 -28.23 21.23 7.38
C ILE A 288 -27.81 19.74 7.37
N PRO A 289 -27.86 18.97 8.48
CA PRO A 289 -27.55 17.53 8.46
C PRO A 289 -28.43 16.72 7.51
N ARG A 290 -29.70 17.13 7.32
CA ARG A 290 -30.63 16.46 6.40
C ARG A 290 -30.17 16.62 4.95
N VAL A 291 -29.83 17.84 4.53
CA VAL A 291 -29.28 18.14 3.20
C VAL A 291 -27.90 17.49 3.01
N MET A 292 -27.00 17.63 3.98
CA MET A 292 -25.66 17.03 3.92
C MET A 292 -25.72 15.50 3.76
N GLY A 293 -26.65 14.82 4.43
CA GLY A 293 -26.80 13.38 4.29
C GLY A 293 -27.32 12.95 2.91
N VAL A 294 -28.20 13.72 2.28
CA VAL A 294 -28.63 13.45 0.89
C VAL A 294 -27.48 13.69 -0.07
N VAL A 295 -26.75 14.80 0.08
CA VAL A 295 -25.55 15.09 -0.73
C VAL A 295 -24.52 13.98 -0.59
N LEU A 296 -24.29 13.51 0.64
CA LEU A 296 -23.40 12.39 0.91
C LEU A 296 -23.85 11.13 0.16
N LEU A 297 -25.11 10.72 0.28
CA LEU A 297 -25.60 9.48 -0.32
C LEU A 297 -25.58 9.55 -1.85
N LEU A 298 -26.16 10.61 -2.44
CA LEU A 298 -26.17 10.80 -3.88
C LEU A 298 -24.77 10.94 -4.46
N GLY A 299 -23.88 11.68 -3.79
CA GLY A 299 -22.50 11.83 -4.24
C GLY A 299 -21.69 10.54 -4.10
N THR A 300 -21.93 9.74 -3.05
CA THR A 300 -21.31 8.40 -2.92
C THR A 300 -21.79 7.45 -4.01
N GLY A 301 -23.09 7.45 -4.30
CA GLY A 301 -23.64 6.67 -5.41
C GLY A 301 -23.14 7.14 -6.78
N TYR A 302 -23.00 8.46 -6.98
CA TYR A 302 -22.39 9.00 -8.19
C TYR A 302 -20.95 8.54 -8.37
N VAL A 303 -20.10 8.68 -7.35
CA VAL A 303 -18.71 8.20 -7.40
C VAL A 303 -18.66 6.69 -7.65
N THR A 304 -19.53 5.92 -7.01
CA THR A 304 -19.67 4.47 -7.22
C THR A 304 -19.98 4.16 -8.69
N THR A 305 -20.95 4.83 -9.29
CA THR A 305 -21.27 4.67 -10.72
C THR A 305 -20.11 5.10 -11.62
N ARG A 306 -19.42 6.20 -11.30
CA ARG A 306 -18.24 6.66 -12.06
C ARG A 306 -17.09 5.65 -12.04
N ILE A 307 -16.84 5.00 -10.90
CA ILE A 307 -15.82 3.97 -10.82
C ILE A 307 -16.23 2.73 -11.61
N PHE A 308 -17.53 2.38 -11.62
CA PHE A 308 -18.02 1.29 -12.47
C PHE A 308 -17.82 1.55 -13.96
N GLU A 309 -17.81 2.80 -14.43
CA GLU A 309 -17.53 3.09 -15.84
C GLU A 309 -16.08 2.82 -16.27
N TYR A 310 -15.15 2.66 -15.32
CA TYR A 310 -13.75 2.37 -15.65
C TYR A 310 -13.50 0.95 -16.16
N SER A 311 -14.48 0.06 -16.12
CA SER A 311 -14.36 -1.31 -16.64
C SER A 311 -15.72 -1.83 -17.09
N ASP A 312 -15.74 -2.76 -18.03
CA ASP A 312 -16.98 -3.40 -18.50
C ASP A 312 -17.31 -4.67 -17.67
N GLY A 313 -16.46 -5.04 -16.71
CA GLY A 313 -16.51 -6.29 -15.95
C GLY A 313 -17.48 -6.35 -14.77
N TRP A 314 -18.42 -5.40 -14.63
CA TRP A 314 -19.24 -5.26 -13.42
C TRP A 314 -20.64 -5.89 -13.47
N GLY A 315 -21.13 -6.34 -14.63
CA GLY A 315 -22.45 -6.97 -14.75
C GLY A 315 -23.60 -6.14 -14.13
N ILE A 316 -24.33 -6.72 -13.16
CA ILE A 316 -25.52 -6.09 -12.53
C ILE A 316 -25.23 -5.13 -11.37
N TRP A 317 -23.97 -5.05 -10.91
CA TRP A 317 -23.58 -4.22 -9.77
C TRP A 317 -23.92 -2.72 -9.95
N PRO A 318 -23.76 -2.09 -11.13
CA PRO A 318 -24.04 -0.67 -11.31
C PRO A 318 -25.53 -0.32 -11.16
N VAL A 319 -26.43 -1.10 -11.77
CA VAL A 319 -27.88 -0.83 -11.72
C VAL A 319 -28.42 -0.94 -10.30
N SER A 320 -27.97 -1.96 -9.57
CA SER A 320 -28.34 -2.14 -8.16
C SER A 320 -27.81 -1.03 -7.26
N ALA A 321 -26.59 -0.53 -7.49
CA ALA A 321 -26.02 0.59 -6.75
C ALA A 321 -26.86 1.88 -6.87
N ILE A 322 -27.34 2.18 -8.08
CA ILE A 322 -28.21 3.33 -8.33
C ILE A 322 -29.51 3.19 -7.55
N ALA A 323 -30.18 2.03 -7.63
CA ALA A 323 -31.43 1.78 -6.91
C ALA A 323 -31.26 1.91 -5.39
N ILE A 324 -30.22 1.29 -4.82
CA ILE A 324 -29.91 1.37 -3.38
C ILE A 324 -29.66 2.82 -2.97
N THR A 325 -28.92 3.58 -3.77
CA THR A 325 -28.62 5.00 -3.51
C THR A 325 -29.88 5.86 -3.46
N LEU A 326 -30.77 5.72 -4.46
CA LEU A 326 -32.01 6.47 -4.53
C LEU A 326 -32.94 6.15 -3.35
N LEU A 327 -33.07 4.86 -3.02
CA LEU A 327 -33.88 4.41 -1.89
C LEU A 327 -33.31 4.87 -0.54
N ALA A 328 -31.99 4.80 -0.36
CA ALA A 328 -31.32 5.31 0.85
C ALA A 328 -31.54 6.81 1.01
N SER A 329 -31.44 7.58 -0.08
CA SER A 329 -31.60 9.04 -0.08
C SER A 329 -33.05 9.44 0.24
N ALA A 330 -34.02 8.75 -0.36
CA ALA A 330 -35.44 8.92 -0.03
C ALA A 330 -35.71 8.56 1.44
N GLY A 331 -35.16 7.45 1.93
CA GLY A 331 -35.27 7.03 3.32
C GLY A 331 -34.64 8.05 4.29
N TRP A 332 -33.46 8.58 3.97
CA TRP A 332 -32.80 9.61 4.77
C TRP A 332 -33.70 10.84 4.96
N LEU A 333 -34.37 11.26 3.89
CA LEU A 333 -35.32 12.37 3.93
C LEU A 333 -36.61 12.01 4.66
N LEU A 334 -37.24 10.88 4.35
CA LEU A 334 -38.66 10.67 4.64
C LEU A 334 -38.93 9.66 5.76
N ALA A 335 -37.95 8.85 6.17
CA ALA A 335 -38.19 7.78 7.14
C ALA A 335 -38.61 8.33 8.52
N ALA A 336 -39.84 8.04 8.91
CA ALA A 336 -40.43 8.48 10.17
C ALA A 336 -40.75 7.29 11.10
N SER A 337 -41.23 6.18 10.55
CA SER A 337 -41.59 5.00 11.34
C SER A 337 -40.35 4.17 11.74
N ARG A 338 -40.46 3.38 12.82
CA ARG A 338 -39.35 2.53 13.31
C ARG A 338 -38.82 1.56 12.25
N ILE A 339 -39.71 0.99 11.43
CA ILE A 339 -39.33 0.06 10.36
C ILE A 339 -38.66 0.78 9.20
N GLN A 340 -39.17 1.94 8.77
CA GLN A 340 -38.55 2.77 7.73
C GLN A 340 -37.14 3.21 8.13
N VAL A 341 -36.95 3.61 9.39
CA VAL A 341 -35.64 3.97 9.94
C VAL A 341 -34.66 2.79 9.89
N ARG A 342 -35.09 1.58 10.28
CA ARG A 342 -34.24 0.39 10.21
C ARG A 342 -33.84 0.06 8.77
N ILE A 343 -34.80 0.06 7.85
CA ILE A 343 -34.55 -0.17 6.41
C ILE A 343 -33.59 0.88 5.87
N THR A 344 -33.81 2.15 6.18
CA THR A 344 -32.94 3.26 5.74
C THR A 344 -31.52 3.07 6.25
N ASN A 345 -31.32 2.68 7.51
CA ASN A 345 -29.99 2.43 8.05
C ASN A 345 -29.29 1.28 7.31
N VAL A 346 -30.01 0.20 6.97
CA VAL A 346 -29.45 -0.89 6.15
C VAL A 346 -29.08 -0.38 4.76
N LEU A 347 -29.95 0.39 4.11
CA LEU A 347 -29.68 0.96 2.80
C LEU A 347 -28.48 1.92 2.81
N ILE A 348 -28.31 2.74 3.85
CA ILE A 348 -27.12 3.60 4.03
C ILE A 348 -25.87 2.73 4.12
N VAL A 349 -25.89 1.66 4.93
CA VAL A 349 -24.75 0.74 5.02
C VAL A 349 -24.46 0.13 3.65
N LEU A 350 -25.49 -0.31 2.92
CA LEU A 350 -25.33 -0.85 1.57
C LEU A 350 -24.72 0.18 0.62
N VAL A 351 -25.19 1.43 0.58
CA VAL A 351 -24.57 2.50 -0.24
C VAL A 351 -23.06 2.61 0.01
N LEU A 352 -22.64 2.49 1.28
CA LEU A 352 -21.23 2.64 1.65
C LEU A 352 -20.36 1.44 1.27
N ILE A 353 -20.93 0.23 1.19
CA ILE A 353 -20.13 -0.99 0.97
C ILE A 353 -20.41 -1.66 -0.37
N TRP A 354 -21.40 -1.24 -1.15
CA TRP A 354 -21.81 -1.96 -2.37
C TRP A 354 -20.73 -1.99 -3.44
N GLY A 355 -20.18 -0.83 -3.81
CA GLY A 355 -19.05 -0.72 -4.74
C GLY A 355 -17.79 -1.45 -4.24
N PRO A 356 -17.38 -1.24 -2.98
CA PRO A 356 -16.29 -2.00 -2.39
C PRO A 356 -16.50 -3.52 -2.40
N LEU A 357 -17.69 -4.02 -2.04
CA LEU A 357 -18.04 -5.44 -2.10
C LEU A 357 -17.99 -5.98 -3.54
N ALA A 358 -18.52 -5.23 -4.52
CA ALA A 358 -18.43 -5.61 -5.93
C ALA A 358 -16.96 -5.80 -6.34
N THR A 359 -16.10 -4.85 -5.95
CA THR A 359 -14.66 -4.91 -6.20
C THR A 359 -14.04 -6.13 -5.52
N ASP A 360 -14.33 -6.35 -4.24
CA ASP A 360 -13.83 -7.48 -3.47
C ASP A 360 -14.23 -8.83 -4.06
N THR A 361 -15.47 -8.97 -4.58
CA THR A 361 -15.90 -10.23 -5.21
C THR A 361 -15.03 -10.59 -6.41
N ILE A 362 -14.65 -9.60 -7.23
CA ILE A 362 -13.77 -9.79 -8.38
C ILE A 362 -12.34 -10.04 -7.90
N THR A 363 -11.82 -9.21 -6.99
CA THR A 363 -10.49 -9.35 -6.38
C THR A 363 -10.28 -10.74 -5.77
N LEU A 364 -11.31 -11.30 -5.13
CA LEU A 364 -11.25 -12.62 -4.51
C LEU A 364 -11.17 -13.76 -5.54
N SER A 365 -11.78 -13.58 -6.71
CA SER A 365 -11.78 -14.55 -7.81
C SER A 365 -10.53 -14.55 -8.68
N THR A 366 -9.69 -13.51 -8.56
CA THR A 366 -8.50 -13.34 -9.40
C THR A 366 -7.21 -13.58 -8.60
N PRO A 367 -6.30 -14.45 -9.06
CA PRO A 367 -4.96 -14.56 -8.50
C PRO A 367 -4.11 -13.32 -8.79
N HIS A 368 -3.40 -12.84 -7.78
CA HIS A 368 -2.54 -11.64 -7.83
C HIS A 368 -1.07 -12.02 -7.76
N PHE A 369 -0.24 -11.38 -8.58
CA PHE A 369 1.20 -11.61 -8.67
C PHE A 369 1.92 -10.30 -8.99
N GLY A 370 3.25 -10.32 -8.90
CA GLY A 370 4.10 -9.21 -9.31
C GLY A 370 4.24 -8.10 -8.27
N THR A 371 4.62 -6.93 -8.72
CA THR A 371 5.13 -5.87 -7.83
C THR A 371 4.02 -4.88 -7.42
N ASN A 372 2.90 -4.89 -8.15
CA ASN A 372 1.79 -3.97 -8.00
C ASN A 372 0.45 -4.69 -8.22
N PRO A 373 -0.03 -5.47 -7.22
CA PRO A 373 -1.34 -6.10 -7.30
C PRO A 373 -2.45 -5.05 -7.32
N LEU A 374 -3.58 -5.36 -7.97
CA LEU A 374 -4.69 -4.42 -8.15
C LEU A 374 -6.05 -5.03 -7.75
N SER A 375 -6.94 -4.18 -7.25
CA SER A 375 -8.30 -4.50 -6.84
C SER A 375 -9.28 -4.38 -8.02
N GLY A 376 -10.23 -5.31 -8.10
CA GLY A 376 -11.32 -5.25 -9.08
C GLY A 376 -10.94 -5.73 -10.49
N PRO A 377 -11.80 -5.45 -11.48
CA PRO A 377 -11.57 -5.84 -12.86
C PRO A 377 -10.57 -4.90 -13.56
N VAL A 378 -9.98 -5.39 -14.66
CA VAL A 378 -9.11 -4.60 -15.53
C VAL A 378 -9.89 -3.44 -16.16
N SER A 379 -9.26 -2.27 -16.27
CA SER A 379 -9.92 -1.10 -16.85
C SER A 379 -10.14 -1.27 -18.36
N ASN A 380 -11.24 -0.70 -18.86
CA ASN A 380 -11.54 -0.60 -20.30
C ASN A 380 -10.75 0.51 -21.01
N ASN A 381 -9.96 1.31 -20.30
CA ASN A 381 -9.07 2.32 -20.87
C ASN A 381 -7.63 1.77 -20.98
N PRO A 382 -7.10 1.56 -22.20
CA PRO A 382 -5.74 1.04 -22.41
C PRO A 382 -4.63 1.88 -21.77
N GLY A 383 -4.84 3.19 -21.58
CA GLY A 383 -3.85 4.09 -20.98
C GLY A 383 -3.71 3.97 -19.46
N THR A 384 -4.49 3.12 -18.80
CA THR A 384 -4.47 2.94 -17.34
C THR A 384 -3.46 1.92 -16.89
N LEU A 385 -3.01 2.02 -15.65
CA LEU A 385 -2.05 1.09 -15.08
C LEU A 385 -2.58 -0.35 -15.05
N SER A 386 -3.87 -0.54 -14.77
CA SER A 386 -4.47 -1.88 -14.72
C SER A 386 -4.45 -2.58 -16.08
N ALA A 387 -4.75 -1.85 -17.15
CA ALA A 387 -4.66 -2.38 -18.51
C ALA A 387 -3.22 -2.71 -18.91
N HIS A 388 -2.26 -1.84 -18.57
CA HIS A 388 -0.84 -2.09 -18.84
C HIS A 388 -0.29 -3.31 -18.07
N LEU A 389 -0.65 -3.45 -16.79
CA LEU A 389 -0.22 -4.59 -15.98
C LEU A 389 -0.86 -5.90 -16.46
N ASP A 390 -2.10 -5.87 -16.95
CA ASP A 390 -2.73 -7.03 -17.58
C ASP A 390 -2.06 -7.41 -18.90
N ALA A 391 -1.72 -6.43 -19.75
CA ALA A 391 -0.96 -6.67 -20.98
C ALA A 391 0.44 -7.25 -20.67
N ALA A 392 1.17 -6.65 -19.74
CA ALA A 392 2.46 -7.14 -19.28
C ALA A 392 2.35 -8.55 -18.70
N ARG A 393 1.31 -8.85 -17.91
CA ARG A 393 1.04 -10.20 -17.40
C ARG A 393 0.83 -11.19 -18.54
N ARG A 394 0.19 -10.80 -19.64
CA ARG A 394 0.02 -11.65 -20.83
C ARG A 394 1.26 -11.77 -21.71
N GLY A 395 2.35 -11.05 -21.37
CA GLY A 395 3.60 -11.10 -22.14
C GLY A 395 3.71 -10.02 -23.22
N ASP A 396 2.91 -8.95 -23.13
CA ASP A 396 2.85 -7.91 -24.16
C ASP A 396 3.11 -6.50 -23.56
N PRO A 397 4.29 -5.89 -23.82
CA PRO A 397 5.45 -6.46 -24.49
C PRO A 397 6.21 -7.48 -23.60
N PRO A 398 7.02 -8.39 -24.17
CA PRO A 398 7.73 -9.42 -23.39
C PRO A 398 8.63 -8.85 -22.29
N LEU A 399 9.25 -7.70 -22.54
CA LEU A 399 10.10 -7.00 -21.58
C LEU A 399 9.33 -6.60 -20.31
N ALA A 400 8.11 -6.07 -20.46
CA ALA A 400 7.29 -5.63 -19.33
C ALA A 400 6.91 -6.81 -18.43
N ARG A 401 6.68 -8.00 -19.01
CA ARG A 401 6.45 -9.22 -18.22
C ARG A 401 7.66 -9.55 -17.35
N GLN A 402 8.86 -9.58 -17.94
CA GLN A 402 10.06 -9.96 -17.21
C GLN A 402 10.40 -8.96 -16.09
N LEU A 403 10.19 -7.67 -16.32
CA LEU A 403 10.47 -6.63 -15.32
C LEU A 403 9.40 -6.52 -14.23
N GLY A 404 8.13 -6.78 -14.55
CA GLY A 404 7.01 -6.65 -13.61
C GLY A 404 6.62 -7.95 -12.88
N PHE A 405 6.83 -9.10 -13.51
CA PHE A 405 6.35 -10.41 -13.03
C PHE A 405 7.43 -11.49 -13.02
N GLY A 406 8.48 -11.33 -13.81
CA GLY A 406 9.45 -12.38 -14.11
C GLY A 406 8.89 -13.41 -15.11
N ALA A 407 9.77 -14.29 -15.57
CA ALA A 407 9.43 -15.44 -16.40
C ALA A 407 9.50 -16.73 -15.56
N GLU A 408 8.40 -17.48 -15.53
CA GLU A 408 8.40 -18.80 -14.90
C GLU A 408 9.29 -19.76 -15.70
N PRO A 409 10.19 -20.52 -15.02
CA PRO A 409 10.97 -21.55 -15.69
C PRO A 409 10.10 -22.69 -16.21
N SER A 410 10.56 -23.35 -17.28
CA SER A 410 10.01 -24.63 -17.69
C SER A 410 10.29 -25.74 -16.66
N PRO A 411 9.55 -26.86 -16.70
CA PRO A 411 9.82 -28.01 -15.84
C PRO A 411 11.26 -28.54 -15.97
N GLU A 412 11.84 -28.51 -17.17
CA GLU A 412 13.20 -28.97 -17.46
C GLU A 412 14.24 -28.08 -16.77
N VAL A 413 14.10 -26.76 -16.89
CA VAL A 413 14.98 -25.81 -16.20
C VAL A 413 14.78 -25.92 -14.68
N THR A 414 13.55 -26.08 -14.23
CA THR A 414 13.25 -26.26 -12.80
C THR A 414 13.94 -27.50 -12.23
N ALA A 415 13.85 -28.64 -12.91
CA ALA A 415 14.52 -29.88 -12.52
C ALA A 415 16.05 -29.74 -12.52
N LEU A 416 16.61 -29.03 -13.51
CA LEU A 416 18.04 -28.72 -13.58
C LEU A 416 18.51 -27.97 -12.32
N LEU A 417 17.76 -26.94 -11.90
CA LEU A 417 18.09 -26.15 -10.71
C LEU A 417 17.90 -26.93 -9.41
N GLN A 418 16.85 -27.76 -9.32
CA GLN A 418 16.61 -28.65 -8.16
C GLN A 418 17.75 -29.66 -7.93
N ASN A 419 18.38 -30.11 -9.01
CA ASN A 419 19.49 -31.06 -8.99
C ASN A 419 20.84 -30.42 -8.66
N ALA A 420 20.97 -29.08 -8.70
CA ALA A 420 22.17 -28.36 -8.32
C ALA A 420 22.35 -28.26 -6.79
N ARG A 421 22.32 -29.40 -6.09
CA ARG A 421 22.35 -29.45 -4.61
C ARG A 421 23.73 -29.16 -4.00
N GLU A 422 24.79 -29.45 -4.76
CA GLU A 422 26.19 -29.28 -4.32
C GLU A 422 26.65 -27.80 -4.29
N SER A 423 25.93 -26.92 -4.98
CA SER A 423 26.19 -25.49 -4.98
C SER A 423 25.25 -24.79 -4.01
N GLU A 424 25.75 -23.77 -3.33
CA GLU A 424 24.93 -22.93 -2.46
C GLU A 424 23.84 -22.25 -3.26
N TRP A 425 24.20 -21.65 -4.40
CA TRP A 425 23.31 -20.98 -5.35
C TRP A 425 23.07 -21.90 -6.54
N SER A 426 21.80 -22.25 -6.82
CA SER A 426 21.47 -23.07 -7.99
C SER A 426 21.72 -22.31 -9.28
N ALA A 427 21.50 -21.00 -9.29
CA ALA A 427 21.78 -20.16 -10.43
C ALA A 427 22.09 -18.71 -10.07
N ALA A 428 22.51 -17.94 -11.07
CA ALA A 428 22.50 -16.49 -11.09
C ALA A 428 21.81 -15.98 -12.35
N THR A 429 20.99 -14.94 -12.24
CA THR A 429 20.27 -14.32 -13.38
C THR A 429 19.88 -12.87 -13.09
N TYR A 430 19.27 -12.21 -14.07
CA TYR A 430 18.74 -10.84 -13.99
C TYR A 430 17.26 -10.82 -14.41
N THR A 431 16.42 -9.94 -13.89
CA THR A 431 16.56 -9.12 -12.68
C THR A 431 16.01 -9.88 -11.46
N ALA A 432 15.85 -9.23 -10.31
CA ALA A 432 15.27 -9.83 -9.11
C ALA A 432 13.91 -10.54 -9.35
N GLN A 433 13.08 -10.05 -10.28
CA GLN A 433 11.80 -10.66 -10.61
C GLN A 433 11.96 -12.02 -11.30
N ASN A 434 12.90 -12.13 -12.24
CA ASN A 434 13.23 -13.42 -12.85
C ASN A 434 13.85 -14.36 -11.81
N ALA A 435 14.84 -13.88 -11.05
CA ALA A 435 15.46 -14.68 -10.00
C ALA A 435 14.41 -15.25 -9.03
N ALA A 436 13.47 -14.42 -8.56
CA ALA A 436 12.37 -14.85 -7.70
C ALA A 436 11.51 -15.97 -8.31
N GLN A 437 11.20 -15.93 -9.61
CA GLN A 437 10.46 -17.01 -10.27
C GLN A 437 11.24 -18.33 -10.31
N TYR A 438 12.54 -18.28 -10.59
CA TYR A 438 13.40 -19.47 -10.49
C TYR A 438 13.50 -19.99 -9.06
N GLU A 439 13.59 -19.12 -8.06
CA GLU A 439 13.62 -19.52 -6.64
C GLU A 439 12.33 -20.21 -6.20
N LEU A 440 11.18 -19.62 -6.52
CA LEU A 440 9.88 -20.14 -6.13
C LEU A 440 9.59 -21.50 -6.79
N SER A 441 9.88 -21.63 -8.08
CA SER A 441 9.65 -22.88 -8.82
C SER A 441 10.64 -23.98 -8.45
N SER A 442 11.92 -23.66 -8.29
CA SER A 442 12.95 -24.66 -7.97
C SER A 442 13.11 -24.93 -6.48
N GLN A 443 12.62 -24.06 -5.59
CA GLN A 443 12.89 -24.06 -4.15
C GLN A 443 14.40 -24.06 -3.82
N ARG A 444 15.20 -23.41 -4.68
CA ARG A 444 16.65 -23.26 -4.54
C ARG A 444 17.01 -21.79 -4.67
N PRO A 445 18.02 -21.29 -3.92
CA PRO A 445 18.38 -19.88 -3.94
C PRO A 445 19.06 -19.49 -5.26
N VAL A 446 18.70 -18.32 -5.79
CA VAL A 446 19.20 -17.80 -7.08
C VAL A 446 19.69 -16.37 -6.89
N ILE A 447 20.92 -16.09 -7.34
CA ILE A 447 21.47 -14.74 -7.23
C ILE A 447 20.75 -13.81 -8.22
N ALA A 448 20.10 -12.76 -7.69
CA ALA A 448 19.57 -11.63 -8.44
C ALA A 448 20.68 -10.63 -8.75
N LEU A 449 21.37 -10.85 -9.87
CA LEU A 449 22.50 -10.00 -10.28
C LEU A 449 22.03 -8.57 -10.54
N GLY A 450 22.64 -7.61 -9.86
CA GLY A 450 22.30 -6.19 -9.95
C GLY A 450 20.94 -5.81 -9.36
N GLY A 451 20.34 -6.67 -8.55
CA GLY A 451 19.13 -6.33 -7.79
C GLY A 451 17.88 -6.12 -8.65
N TRP A 452 17.05 -5.13 -8.28
CA TRP A 452 15.73 -4.91 -8.88
C TRP A 452 15.76 -4.60 -10.37
N LEU A 453 16.68 -3.75 -10.82
CA LEU A 453 16.82 -3.32 -12.22
C LEU A 453 18.10 -3.86 -12.89
N GLY A 454 18.86 -4.72 -12.22
CA GLY A 454 20.16 -5.15 -12.74
C GLY A 454 21.25 -4.08 -12.67
N THR A 455 21.05 -3.01 -11.90
CA THR A 455 21.96 -1.85 -11.79
C THR A 455 22.83 -1.85 -10.55
N ASP A 456 22.46 -2.60 -9.50
CA ASP A 456 23.23 -2.63 -8.26
C ASP A 456 24.64 -3.23 -8.52
N PRO A 457 25.70 -2.74 -7.87
CA PRO A 457 27.05 -3.27 -8.01
C PRO A 457 27.24 -4.56 -7.15
N ALA A 458 26.29 -5.48 -7.23
CA ALA A 458 26.22 -6.65 -6.36
C ALA A 458 25.73 -7.92 -7.10
N PRO A 459 26.51 -9.01 -7.07
CA PRO A 459 27.92 -9.06 -6.67
C PRO A 459 28.81 -8.27 -7.65
N THR A 460 30.02 -7.90 -7.22
CA THR A 460 31.03 -7.43 -8.18
C THR A 460 31.52 -8.58 -9.05
N LEU A 461 32.17 -8.27 -10.19
CA LEU A 461 32.76 -9.32 -11.04
C LEU A 461 33.73 -10.25 -10.29
N ASP A 462 34.59 -9.69 -9.44
CA ASP A 462 35.58 -10.47 -8.70
C ASP A 462 34.93 -11.35 -7.63
N GLN A 463 33.89 -10.85 -6.95
CA GLN A 463 33.09 -11.65 -6.03
C GLN A 463 32.39 -12.80 -6.77
N PHE A 464 31.81 -12.52 -7.94
CA PHE A 464 31.17 -13.55 -8.76
C PHE A 464 32.17 -14.63 -9.19
N LYS A 465 33.33 -14.24 -9.72
CA LYS A 465 34.42 -15.18 -10.07
C LYS A 465 34.86 -16.03 -8.88
N SER A 466 34.97 -15.44 -7.70
CA SER A 466 35.33 -16.17 -6.47
C SER A 466 34.27 -17.19 -6.07
N LEU A 467 32.99 -16.88 -6.25
CA LEU A 467 31.90 -17.82 -5.99
C LEU A 467 31.90 -18.97 -7.00
N VAL A 468 32.16 -18.67 -8.27
CA VAL A 468 32.29 -19.66 -9.35
C VAL A 468 33.48 -20.59 -9.13
N SER A 469 34.67 -20.04 -8.82
CA SER A 469 35.87 -20.85 -8.56
C SER A 469 35.72 -21.77 -7.34
N SER A 470 34.91 -21.35 -6.37
CA SER A 470 34.55 -22.14 -5.19
C SER A 470 33.37 -23.10 -5.44
N LYS A 471 32.88 -23.22 -6.68
CA LYS A 471 31.71 -24.03 -7.09
C LYS A 471 30.42 -23.72 -6.31
N ARG A 472 30.32 -22.51 -5.74
CA ARG A 472 29.16 -22.05 -4.97
C ARG A 472 27.99 -21.62 -5.85
N ILE A 473 28.20 -21.41 -7.15
CA ILE A 473 27.14 -21.13 -8.13
C ILE A 473 27.14 -22.25 -9.17
N ALA A 474 26.01 -22.90 -9.38
CA ALA A 474 25.93 -23.99 -10.35
C ALA A 474 25.73 -23.49 -11.79
N TYR A 475 24.81 -22.56 -12.00
CA TYR A 475 24.40 -22.13 -13.33
C TYR A 475 24.33 -20.61 -13.47
N PHE A 476 24.48 -20.13 -14.69
CA PHE A 476 24.10 -18.77 -15.08
C PHE A 476 23.02 -18.84 -16.15
N ILE A 477 21.91 -18.16 -15.91
CA ILE A 477 20.75 -18.16 -16.80
C ILE A 477 20.70 -16.83 -17.52
N TRP A 478 20.88 -16.88 -18.85
CA TRP A 478 20.88 -15.68 -19.69
C TRP A 478 19.46 -15.34 -20.16
N GLN A 479 19.07 -14.09 -19.92
CA GLN A 479 17.81 -13.48 -20.36
C GLN A 479 18.08 -12.45 -21.47
N GLN A 480 17.96 -12.86 -22.73
CA GLN A 480 18.21 -11.97 -23.89
C GLN A 480 17.32 -10.72 -23.85
N THR A 481 16.02 -10.89 -23.56
CA THR A 481 15.06 -9.78 -23.50
C THR A 481 15.45 -8.70 -22.50
N ILE A 482 16.02 -9.06 -21.34
CA ILE A 482 16.52 -8.09 -20.36
C ILE A 482 17.74 -7.35 -20.89
N VAL A 483 18.71 -8.09 -21.43
CA VAL A 483 19.98 -7.52 -21.92
C VAL A 483 19.73 -6.51 -23.05
N ASP A 484 18.77 -6.81 -23.93
CA ASP A 484 18.42 -5.92 -25.04
C ASP A 484 17.51 -4.76 -24.59
N GLY A 485 16.71 -4.97 -23.55
CA GLY A 485 15.64 -4.07 -23.15
C GLY A 485 16.03 -3.01 -22.12
N ILE A 486 17.02 -3.28 -21.26
CA ILE A 486 17.46 -2.35 -20.23
C ILE A 486 18.99 -2.26 -20.10
N PRO A 487 19.54 -1.07 -19.80
CA PRO A 487 20.96 -0.93 -19.52
C PRO A 487 21.31 -1.58 -18.17
N LEU A 488 22.09 -2.66 -18.22
CA LEU A 488 22.62 -3.30 -17.01
C LEU A 488 23.69 -2.43 -16.34
N GLY A 489 23.80 -2.55 -15.01
CA GLY A 489 24.89 -1.98 -14.24
C GLY A 489 26.24 -2.57 -14.66
N ARG A 490 27.32 -1.85 -14.38
CA ARG A 490 28.70 -2.20 -14.79
C ARG A 490 29.06 -3.65 -14.44
N ASP A 491 28.80 -4.06 -13.20
CA ASP A 491 29.15 -5.40 -12.73
C ASP A 491 28.30 -6.50 -13.39
N ALA A 492 26.97 -6.32 -13.48
CA ALA A 492 26.08 -7.25 -14.16
C ALA A 492 26.44 -7.43 -15.65
N ALA A 493 26.77 -6.34 -16.34
CA ALA A 493 27.25 -6.40 -17.72
C ALA A 493 28.59 -7.14 -17.83
N SER A 494 29.54 -6.84 -16.95
CA SER A 494 30.87 -7.47 -16.95
C SER A 494 30.82 -8.95 -16.60
N ILE A 495 29.92 -9.36 -15.70
CA ILE A 495 29.65 -10.77 -15.37
C ILE A 495 29.07 -11.49 -16.58
N THR A 496 28.09 -10.88 -17.26
CA THR A 496 27.50 -11.45 -18.48
C THR A 496 28.57 -11.74 -19.51
N GLU A 497 29.42 -10.75 -19.81
CA GLU A 497 30.47 -10.90 -20.82
C GLU A 497 31.48 -11.98 -20.40
N TRP A 498 31.95 -11.93 -19.15
CA TRP A 498 32.89 -12.92 -18.64
C TRP A 498 32.34 -14.34 -18.72
N VAL A 499 31.08 -14.58 -18.32
CA VAL A 499 30.48 -15.91 -18.41
C VAL A 499 30.42 -16.38 -19.87
N ARG A 500 29.99 -15.51 -20.79
CA ARG A 500 29.87 -15.84 -22.21
C ARG A 500 31.21 -16.15 -22.88
N SER A 501 32.28 -15.48 -22.47
CA SER A 501 33.62 -15.76 -23.03
C SER A 501 34.28 -17.02 -22.46
N ASN A 502 33.88 -17.48 -21.27
CA ASN A 502 34.61 -18.53 -20.53
C ASN A 502 33.84 -19.86 -20.41
N PHE A 503 32.51 -19.85 -20.57
CA PHE A 503 31.67 -21.03 -20.44
C PHE A 503 30.87 -21.28 -21.71
N LYS A 504 30.57 -22.55 -21.98
CA LYS A 504 29.70 -22.95 -23.09
C LYS A 504 28.24 -22.85 -22.67
N GLY A 505 27.46 -22.07 -23.41
CA GLY A 505 26.01 -21.99 -23.24
C GLY A 505 25.31 -23.18 -23.88
N GLU A 506 24.32 -23.73 -23.18
CA GLU A 506 23.44 -24.79 -23.65
C GLU A 506 22.00 -24.31 -23.65
N ASN A 507 21.22 -24.69 -24.66
CA ASN A 507 19.81 -24.37 -24.72
C ASN A 507 19.02 -25.46 -23.98
N VAL A 508 18.28 -25.06 -22.94
CA VAL A 508 17.37 -25.92 -22.19
C VAL A 508 15.98 -25.32 -22.30
N ASP A 509 15.15 -25.93 -23.14
CA ASP A 509 13.78 -25.50 -23.43
C ASP A 509 13.63 -24.00 -23.75
N GLY A 510 14.44 -23.52 -24.69
CA GLY A 510 14.43 -22.12 -25.13
C GLY A 510 15.21 -21.15 -24.24
N VAL A 511 15.70 -21.60 -23.07
CA VAL A 511 16.51 -20.79 -22.16
C VAL A 511 17.99 -21.13 -22.32
N THR A 512 18.85 -20.12 -22.49
CA THR A 512 20.31 -20.34 -22.57
C THR A 512 20.91 -20.37 -21.18
N ILE A 513 21.51 -21.52 -20.81
CA ILE A 513 22.09 -21.78 -19.49
C ILE A 513 23.58 -22.13 -19.64
N TYR A 514 24.40 -21.57 -18.76
CA TYR A 514 25.84 -21.84 -18.68
C TYR A 514 26.13 -22.61 -17.39
N ASN A 515 26.79 -23.76 -17.48
CA ASN A 515 27.23 -24.52 -16.31
C ASN A 515 28.54 -23.97 -15.78
N LEU A 516 28.51 -23.38 -14.58
CA LEU A 516 29.64 -22.68 -13.98
C LEU A 516 30.55 -23.58 -13.13
N ARG A 517 30.21 -24.87 -13.02
CA ARG A 517 30.99 -25.85 -12.22
C ARG A 517 32.09 -26.54 -13.02
N GLY A 518 32.05 -26.39 -14.34
CA GLY A 518 32.90 -27.07 -15.33
C GLY A 518 34.31 -26.53 -15.41
#